data_AF-J2SNA3-F1
#
_entry.id   AF-J2SNA3-F1
#
_cell.length_a   1.000
_cell.length_b   1.000
_cell.length_c   1.000
_cell.angle_alpha   90.00
_cell.angle_beta   90.00
_cell.angle_gamma   90.00
#
_symmetry.space_group_name_H-M   'P 1'
#
loop_
_entity.id
_entity.type
_entity.pdbx_description
1 polymer ?
#
loop_
_entity_poly.entity_id
_entity_poly.type
_entity_poly.pdbx_seq_one_letter_code
_entity_poly.pdbx_strand_id
1 'polypeptide(L)'
;MLIRAVFLSFLLAGPGACKKEENLDITDDHMAYALGNLQFVCVKESEHLPPVSESAQNLYDYALFLHSGFGKKDYELIARFYRLAYAAGSYKAGTNLHTLISQGLIKSDHPGREVIDIVEELIAAGVPGGYYDMGHYLELGFGVKQDTSRAHAYFRRAADLGNPDAQFYVSKLLEGIRSAKQVVLDMRRCAMNQGHAQSAFNYGIFLKVRHSYPEAIEGFQAGARNGHGISAGFLSGGFATPDPKDRLYYFALTEDPERSRRYKKINEFLRRYEDFGARVPDIDNIVPLPPAKLPDWDGTFEWLKKRDSTPPPERPSEEMIRELSQEKGLDPETGLPLSKHQ
;
A
#
# COMPACT_ATOMS: atom_id res chain seq x y z
N MET A 1 64.03 -28.85 -7.70
CA MET A 1 64.08 -29.75 -8.88
C MET A 1 62.65 -30.13 -9.25
N LEU A 2 62.34 -30.02 -10.54
CA LEU A 2 61.07 -30.19 -11.28
C LEU A 2 60.04 -31.24 -10.76
N ILE A 3 58.73 -30.93 -10.66
CA ILE A 3 57.62 -31.09 -11.67
C ILE A 3 57.24 -32.58 -11.91
N ARG A 4 56.08 -33.09 -11.45
CA ARG A 4 54.74 -33.18 -12.10
C ARG A 4 54.71 -33.87 -13.49
N ALA A 5 54.02 -35.01 -13.60
CA ALA A 5 53.35 -35.52 -14.83
C ALA A 5 52.28 -36.55 -14.39
N VAL A 6 50.96 -36.37 -14.53
CA VAL A 6 50.05 -36.16 -15.69
C VAL A 6 49.50 -37.49 -16.25
N PHE A 7 48.19 -37.68 -15.96
CA PHE A 7 47.10 -38.31 -16.73
C PHE A 7 47.12 -39.81 -17.10
N LEU A 8 46.02 -40.50 -16.75
CA LEU A 8 45.11 -41.04 -17.76
C LEU A 8 43.68 -41.18 -17.22
N SER A 9 42.75 -40.48 -17.87
CA SER A 9 41.30 -40.56 -17.76
C SER A 9 40.77 -41.61 -18.75
N PHE A 10 39.76 -42.39 -18.35
CA PHE A 10 38.54 -42.74 -19.11
C PHE A 10 37.77 -43.81 -18.32
N LEU A 11 36.62 -43.45 -17.73
CA LEU A 11 35.64 -44.41 -17.25
C LEU A 11 34.27 -44.04 -17.84
N LEU A 12 33.67 -45.07 -18.41
CA LEU A 12 32.53 -45.09 -19.32
C LEU A 12 31.24 -44.62 -18.64
N ALA A 13 30.50 -43.75 -19.34
CA ALA A 13 29.13 -43.39 -19.02
C ALA A 13 28.17 -44.52 -19.48
N GLY A 14 27.41 -45.09 -18.54
CA GLY A 14 26.21 -45.88 -18.81
C GLY A 14 24.95 -45.00 -18.74
N PRO A 15 23.86 -45.35 -19.46
CA PRO A 15 22.76 -44.44 -19.77
C PRO A 15 21.77 -44.34 -18.60
N GLY A 16 22.02 -43.42 -17.68
CA GLY A 16 21.02 -42.95 -16.72
C GLY A 16 20.15 -41.88 -17.39
N ALA A 17 18.87 -42.17 -17.54
CA ALA A 17 17.86 -41.29 -18.16
C ALA A 17 17.92 -39.85 -17.61
N CYS A 18 18.47 -38.93 -18.39
CA CYS A 18 18.07 -37.53 -18.32
C CYS A 18 16.58 -37.49 -18.68
N LYS A 19 15.71 -37.18 -17.71
CA LYS A 19 14.37 -36.69 -18.04
C LYS A 19 14.58 -35.48 -18.94
N LYS A 20 14.20 -35.61 -20.22
CA LYS A 20 14.07 -34.49 -21.15
C LYS A 20 13.32 -33.39 -20.42
N GLU A 21 13.89 -32.19 -20.38
CA GLU A 21 13.09 -30.97 -20.23
C GLU A 21 11.99 -31.07 -21.30
N GLU A 22 10.74 -31.13 -20.88
CA GLU A 22 9.62 -30.98 -21.79
C GLU A 22 9.78 -29.60 -22.43
N ASN A 23 10.12 -29.60 -23.73
CA ASN A 23 9.93 -28.42 -24.56
C ASN A 23 8.44 -28.10 -24.51
N LEU A 24 8.06 -27.20 -23.62
CA LEU A 24 6.75 -26.53 -23.65
C LEU A 24 6.70 -25.77 -24.98
N ASP A 25 5.97 -26.32 -25.94
CA ASP A 25 5.70 -25.66 -27.21
C ASP A 25 4.71 -24.51 -26.93
N ILE A 26 5.25 -23.31 -26.70
CA ILE A 26 4.46 -22.12 -26.45
C ILE A 26 3.92 -21.63 -27.81
N THR A 27 2.63 -21.89 -28.05
CA THR A 27 1.94 -21.48 -29.26
C THR A 27 1.53 -20.00 -29.22
N ASP A 28 1.17 -19.44 -30.38
CA ASP A 28 0.59 -18.10 -30.47
C ASP A 28 -0.69 -17.97 -29.63
N ASP A 29 -1.49 -19.04 -29.53
CA ASP A 29 -2.69 -19.08 -28.68
C ASP A 29 -2.35 -19.00 -27.19
N HIS A 30 -1.29 -19.68 -26.74
CA HIS A 30 -0.80 -19.57 -25.36
C HIS A 30 -0.36 -18.13 -25.06
N MET A 31 0.32 -17.48 -26.01
CA MET A 31 0.74 -16.09 -25.87
C MET A 31 -0.45 -15.13 -25.87
N ALA A 32 -1.42 -15.32 -26.75
CA ALA A 32 -2.64 -14.50 -26.81
C ALA A 32 -3.47 -14.63 -25.52
N TYR A 33 -3.63 -15.85 -25.01
CA TYR A 33 -4.29 -16.10 -23.72
C TYR A 33 -3.56 -15.41 -22.56
N ALA A 34 -2.24 -15.53 -22.49
CA ALA A 34 -1.44 -14.88 -21.46
C ALA A 34 -1.55 -13.34 -21.54
N LEU A 35 -1.50 -12.75 -22.73
CA LEU A 35 -1.66 -11.31 -22.95
C LEU A 35 -3.08 -10.82 -22.62
N GLY A 36 -4.11 -11.62 -22.93
CA GLY A 36 -5.48 -11.32 -22.55
C GLY A 36 -5.65 -11.21 -21.03
N ASN A 37 -5.03 -12.13 -20.28
CA ASN A 37 -5.05 -12.11 -18.81
C ASN A 37 -4.21 -10.99 -18.18
N LEU A 38 -3.39 -10.29 -18.96
CA LEU A 38 -2.66 -9.12 -18.49
C LEU A 38 -3.46 -7.82 -18.63
N GLN A 39 -4.54 -7.78 -19.42
CA GLN A 39 -5.35 -6.58 -19.61
C GLN A 39 -5.79 -6.01 -18.25
N PHE A 40 -5.72 -4.69 -18.10
CA PHE A 40 -6.07 -3.99 -16.87
C PHE A 40 -6.94 -2.79 -17.19
N VAL A 41 -7.98 -2.60 -16.39
CA VAL A 41 -8.85 -1.43 -16.41
C VAL A 41 -8.73 -0.75 -15.05
N CYS A 42 -8.43 0.55 -15.06
CA CYS A 42 -8.35 1.30 -13.81
C CYS A 42 -9.74 1.41 -13.17
N VAL A 43 -9.86 0.87 -11.97
CA VAL A 43 -11.03 0.96 -11.09
C VAL A 43 -10.58 1.62 -9.79
N LYS A 44 -11.44 2.46 -9.20
CA LYS A 44 -11.18 3.03 -7.87
C LYS A 44 -11.78 2.16 -6.79
N GLU A 45 -11.03 1.89 -5.73
CA GLU A 45 -11.49 1.10 -4.59
C GLU A 45 -12.79 1.67 -4.00
N SER A 46 -12.92 3.00 -3.96
CA SER A 46 -14.13 3.70 -3.48
C SER A 46 -15.43 3.32 -4.19
N GLU A 47 -15.36 2.73 -5.39
CA GLU A 47 -16.53 2.26 -6.14
C GLU A 47 -17.08 0.92 -5.62
N HIS A 48 -16.29 0.20 -4.81
CA HIS A 48 -16.63 -1.13 -4.29
C HIS A 48 -16.76 -1.19 -2.77
N LEU A 49 -16.41 -0.11 -2.07
CA LEU A 49 -16.44 -0.10 -0.61
C LEU A 49 -17.89 -0.04 -0.08
N PRO A 50 -18.25 -0.87 0.92
CA PRO A 50 -19.55 -0.79 1.55
C PRO A 50 -19.68 0.50 2.36
N PRO A 51 -20.91 1.04 2.52
CA PRO A 51 -21.14 2.21 3.36
C PRO A 51 -20.81 1.88 4.82
N VAL A 52 -20.26 2.87 5.54
CA VAL A 52 -19.96 2.76 6.98
C VAL A 52 -20.94 3.66 7.73
N SER A 53 -21.61 3.11 8.75
CA SER A 53 -22.53 3.89 9.58
C SER A 53 -21.78 4.92 10.43
N GLU A 54 -22.49 5.97 10.85
CA GLU A 54 -21.90 7.00 11.72
C GLU A 54 -21.40 6.43 13.05
N SER A 55 -22.12 5.48 13.65
CA SER A 55 -21.70 4.82 14.88
C SER A 55 -20.42 3.99 14.70
N ALA A 56 -20.31 3.25 13.59
CA ALA A 56 -19.11 2.49 13.25
C ALA A 56 -17.91 3.42 12.97
N GLN A 57 -18.16 4.55 12.29
CA GLN A 57 -17.16 5.56 12.00
C GLN A 57 -16.67 6.25 13.29
N ASN A 58 -17.56 6.62 14.21
CA ASN A 58 -17.21 7.23 15.49
C ASN A 58 -16.37 6.28 16.37
N LEU A 59 -16.73 5.00 16.45
CA LEU A 59 -15.94 3.98 17.16
C LEU A 59 -14.54 3.83 16.54
N TYR A 60 -14.47 3.80 15.21
CA TYR A 60 -13.22 3.69 14.48
C TYR A 60 -12.30 4.92 14.67
N ASP A 61 -12.86 6.13 14.60
CA ASP A 61 -12.10 7.37 14.77
C ASP A 61 -11.57 7.51 16.20
N TYR A 62 -12.35 7.10 17.20
CA TYR A 62 -11.87 7.05 18.58
C TYR A 62 -10.75 6.01 18.75
N ALA A 63 -10.87 4.82 18.15
CA ALA A 63 -9.80 3.82 18.14
C ALA A 63 -8.53 4.35 17.48
N LEU A 64 -8.66 5.06 16.36
CA LEU A 64 -7.55 5.69 15.64
C LEU A 64 -6.89 6.81 16.45
N PHE A 65 -7.67 7.61 17.19
CA PHE A 65 -7.14 8.60 18.12
C PHE A 65 -6.28 7.96 19.22
N LEU A 66 -6.77 6.88 19.85
CA LEU A 66 -5.99 6.12 20.83
C LEU A 66 -4.71 5.55 20.21
N HIS A 67 -4.79 5.04 18.99
CA HIS A 67 -3.64 4.49 18.25
C HIS A 67 -2.63 5.58 17.87
N SER A 68 -3.06 6.77 17.45
CA SER A 68 -2.19 7.83 16.90
C SER A 68 -1.53 8.76 17.94
N GLY A 69 -1.98 8.75 19.21
CA GLY A 69 -1.39 9.59 20.25
C GLY A 69 0.11 9.33 20.55
N PHE A 70 0.76 10.17 21.36
CA PHE A 70 2.13 9.91 21.82
C PHE A 70 2.16 8.99 23.04
N GLY A 71 3.21 8.16 23.16
CA GLY A 71 3.47 7.35 24.35
C GLY A 71 3.07 5.88 24.23
N LYS A 72 3.17 5.15 25.35
CA LYS A 72 2.89 3.70 25.40
C LYS A 72 1.42 3.44 25.07
N LYS A 73 1.19 2.53 24.12
CA LYS A 73 -0.14 2.15 23.65
C LYS A 73 -0.75 1.05 24.51
N ASP A 74 -2.02 1.23 24.83
CA ASP A 74 -2.88 0.17 25.33
C ASP A 74 -3.58 -0.48 24.13
N TYR A 75 -2.93 -1.51 23.57
CA TYR A 75 -3.46 -2.19 22.38
C TYR A 75 -4.74 -2.96 22.66
N GLU A 76 -4.97 -3.41 23.90
CA GLU A 76 -6.22 -4.09 24.26
C GLU A 76 -7.39 -3.10 24.27
N LEU A 77 -7.18 -1.89 24.80
CA LEU A 77 -8.17 -0.82 24.72
C LEU A 77 -8.43 -0.41 23.26
N ILE A 78 -7.38 -0.27 22.44
CA ILE A 78 -7.53 0.04 21.01
C ILE A 78 -8.32 -1.06 20.30
N ALA A 79 -7.98 -2.33 20.56
CA ALA A 79 -8.65 -3.47 19.95
C ALA A 79 -10.11 -3.62 20.39
N ARG A 80 -10.48 -3.26 21.63
CA ARG A 80 -11.89 -3.17 22.05
C ARG A 80 -12.69 -2.31 21.08
N PHE A 81 -12.21 -1.10 20.79
CA PHE A 81 -12.90 -0.18 19.88
C PHE A 81 -12.84 -0.63 18.42
N TYR A 82 -11.74 -1.24 17.96
CA TYR A 82 -11.72 -1.85 16.63
C TYR A 82 -12.70 -3.02 16.51
N ARG A 83 -12.83 -3.90 17.50
CA ARG A 83 -13.81 -4.99 17.51
C ARG A 83 -15.24 -4.47 17.46
N LEU A 84 -15.57 -3.46 18.27
CA LEU A 84 -16.89 -2.82 18.26
C LEU A 84 -17.17 -2.12 16.92
N ALA A 85 -16.22 -1.35 16.39
CA ALA A 85 -16.37 -0.69 15.09
C ALA A 85 -16.53 -1.71 13.95
N TYR A 86 -15.75 -2.80 13.99
CA TYR A 86 -15.82 -3.89 13.01
C TYR A 86 -17.18 -4.58 13.04
N ALA A 87 -17.67 -4.93 14.24
CA ALA A 87 -19.00 -5.51 14.40
C ALA A 87 -20.14 -4.57 13.97
N ALA A 88 -19.91 -3.25 14.05
CA ALA A 88 -20.81 -2.22 13.51
C ALA A 88 -20.68 -2.01 11.99
N GLY A 89 -19.79 -2.74 11.30
CA GLY A 89 -19.61 -2.71 9.85
C GLY A 89 -18.43 -1.88 9.34
N SER A 90 -17.54 -1.40 10.22
CA SER A 90 -16.32 -0.70 9.78
C SER A 90 -15.27 -1.67 9.25
N TYR A 91 -15.19 -1.79 7.93
CA TYR A 91 -14.16 -2.60 7.27
C TYR A 91 -12.73 -2.11 7.61
N LYS A 92 -12.54 -0.80 7.79
CA LYS A 92 -11.25 -0.21 8.22
C LYS A 92 -10.83 -0.71 9.60
N ALA A 93 -11.80 -0.87 10.51
CA ALA A 93 -11.55 -1.42 11.82
C ALA A 93 -11.16 -2.90 11.74
N GLY A 94 -11.80 -3.67 10.86
CA GLY A 94 -11.42 -5.05 10.55
C GLY A 94 -9.98 -5.15 10.07
N THR A 95 -9.57 -4.30 9.12
CA THR A 95 -8.19 -4.25 8.62
C THR A 95 -7.17 -3.97 9.72
N ASN A 96 -7.44 -2.97 10.57
CA ASN A 96 -6.54 -2.65 11.68
C ASN A 96 -6.54 -3.74 12.77
N LEU A 97 -7.70 -4.37 13.03
CA LEU A 97 -7.83 -5.42 14.04
C LEU A 97 -7.01 -6.66 13.67
N HIS A 98 -7.16 -7.19 12.46
CA HIS A 98 -6.39 -8.37 12.05
C HIS A 98 -4.89 -8.07 11.99
N THR A 99 -4.51 -6.80 11.72
CA THR A 99 -3.11 -6.35 11.82
C THR A 99 -2.59 -6.45 13.26
N LEU A 100 -3.33 -5.95 14.26
CA LEU A 100 -2.94 -6.06 15.67
C LEU A 100 -2.79 -7.53 16.11
N ILE A 101 -3.72 -8.40 15.68
CA ILE A 101 -3.70 -9.83 16.00
C ILE A 101 -2.48 -10.50 15.37
N SER A 102 -2.28 -10.29 14.06
CA SER A 102 -1.18 -10.93 13.31
C SER A 102 0.21 -10.51 13.80
N GLN A 103 0.35 -9.30 14.34
CA GLN A 103 1.59 -8.81 14.96
C GLN A 103 1.74 -9.24 16.43
N GLY A 104 0.76 -9.92 17.02
CA GLY A 104 0.78 -10.34 18.43
C GLY A 104 0.71 -9.17 19.41
N LEU A 105 0.15 -8.03 19.00
CA LEU A 105 0.01 -6.83 19.85
C LEU A 105 -1.16 -6.94 20.84
N ILE A 106 -2.09 -7.87 20.59
CA ILE A 106 -3.22 -8.19 21.47
C ILE A 106 -3.34 -9.69 21.68
N LYS A 107 -4.02 -10.09 22.75
CA LYS A 107 -4.27 -11.50 23.05
C LYS A 107 -5.29 -12.09 22.08
N SER A 108 -4.95 -13.28 21.58
CA SER A 108 -5.82 -14.16 20.81
C SER A 108 -5.40 -15.61 21.06
N ASP A 109 -6.35 -16.48 21.32
CA ASP A 109 -6.10 -17.92 21.53
C ASP A 109 -5.71 -18.61 20.22
N HIS A 110 -6.26 -18.12 19.10
CA HIS A 110 -6.10 -18.68 17.76
C HIS A 110 -5.88 -17.57 16.74
N PRO A 111 -4.74 -16.85 16.79
CA PRO A 111 -4.54 -15.63 16.02
C PRO A 111 -4.61 -15.86 14.50
N GLY A 112 -4.11 -17.00 14.03
CA GLY A 112 -4.23 -17.37 12.62
C GLY A 112 -5.67 -17.60 12.17
N ARG A 113 -6.52 -18.19 13.02
CA ARG A 113 -7.92 -18.43 12.67
C ARG A 113 -8.72 -17.14 12.69
N GLU A 114 -8.58 -16.35 13.76
CA GLU A 114 -9.29 -15.08 13.94
C GLU A 114 -9.00 -14.09 12.80
N VAL A 115 -7.74 -13.98 12.40
CA VAL A 115 -7.33 -13.14 11.26
C VAL A 115 -7.98 -13.58 9.96
N ILE A 116 -8.01 -14.89 9.69
CA ILE A 116 -8.59 -15.42 8.46
C ILE A 116 -10.11 -15.26 8.45
N ASP A 117 -10.78 -15.47 9.58
CA ASP A 117 -12.22 -15.24 9.69
C ASP A 117 -12.58 -13.77 9.38
N ILE A 118 -11.83 -12.80 9.94
CA ILE A 118 -12.00 -11.36 9.62
C ILE A 118 -11.81 -11.11 8.13
N VAL A 119 -10.73 -11.64 7.53
CA VAL A 119 -10.42 -11.43 6.11
C VAL A 119 -11.46 -12.05 5.19
N GLU A 120 -11.97 -13.23 5.52
CA GLU A 120 -13.05 -13.90 4.78
C GLU A 120 -14.36 -13.10 4.85
N GLU A 121 -14.69 -12.51 6.00
CA GLU A 121 -15.84 -11.62 6.15
C GLU A 121 -15.68 -10.32 5.34
N LEU A 122 -14.49 -9.72 5.31
CA LEU A 122 -14.20 -8.55 4.45
C LEU A 122 -14.37 -8.88 2.97
N ILE A 123 -13.87 -10.03 2.53
CA ILE A 123 -14.06 -10.53 1.16
C ILE A 123 -15.55 -10.74 0.86
N ALA A 124 -16.29 -11.36 1.77
CA ALA A 124 -17.72 -11.59 1.63
C ALA A 124 -18.52 -10.27 1.56
N ALA A 125 -18.07 -9.23 2.25
CA ALA A 125 -18.61 -7.88 2.18
C ALA A 125 -18.19 -7.10 0.92
N GLY A 126 -17.40 -7.71 0.03
CA GLY A 126 -16.94 -7.09 -1.22
C GLY A 126 -15.80 -6.08 -1.05
N VAL A 127 -15.16 -6.02 0.12
CA VAL A 127 -14.08 -5.09 0.41
C VAL A 127 -12.82 -5.50 -0.37
N PRO A 128 -12.30 -4.67 -1.31
CA PRO A 128 -11.14 -5.03 -2.12
C PRO A 128 -9.87 -5.32 -1.29
N GLY A 129 -9.68 -4.58 -0.19
CA GLY A 129 -8.61 -4.80 0.79
C GLY A 129 -8.58 -6.22 1.37
N GLY A 130 -9.73 -6.86 1.61
CA GLY A 130 -9.76 -8.23 2.14
C GLY A 130 -9.11 -9.25 1.19
N TYR A 131 -9.25 -9.07 -0.14
CA TYR A 131 -8.53 -9.90 -1.11
C TYR A 131 -7.02 -9.65 -1.04
N TYR A 132 -6.59 -8.41 -0.86
CA TYR A 132 -5.17 -8.06 -0.71
C TYR A 132 -4.59 -8.68 0.57
N ASP A 133 -5.32 -8.61 1.69
CA ASP A 133 -4.92 -9.19 2.98
C ASP A 133 -4.81 -10.73 2.90
N MET A 134 -5.78 -11.40 2.27
CA MET A 134 -5.71 -12.86 2.05
C MET A 134 -4.51 -13.24 1.17
N GLY A 135 -4.17 -12.42 0.17
CA GLY A 135 -2.96 -12.59 -0.63
C GLY A 135 -1.70 -12.65 0.24
N HIS A 136 -1.53 -11.69 1.15
CA HIS A 136 -0.41 -11.66 2.09
C HIS A 136 -0.39 -12.86 3.03
N TYR A 137 -1.54 -13.26 3.58
CA TYR A 137 -1.59 -14.40 4.47
C TYR A 137 -1.29 -15.73 3.77
N LEU A 138 -1.66 -15.87 2.49
CA LEU A 138 -1.26 -17.00 1.64
C LEU A 138 0.23 -16.97 1.29
N GLU A 139 0.85 -15.80 1.07
CA GLU A 139 2.30 -15.73 0.85
C GLU A 139 3.10 -16.08 2.10
N LEU A 140 2.60 -15.70 3.28
CA LEU A 140 3.27 -15.93 4.56
C LEU A 140 2.95 -17.31 5.16
N GLY A 141 1.81 -17.91 4.82
CA GLY A 141 1.30 -19.12 5.47
C GLY A 141 0.80 -18.88 6.90
N PHE A 142 0.25 -17.70 7.19
CA PHE A 142 -0.27 -17.35 8.51
C PHE A 142 -1.78 -17.63 8.58
N GLY A 143 -2.21 -18.55 9.45
CA GLY A 143 -3.61 -18.97 9.54
C GLY A 143 -4.09 -19.88 8.40
N VAL A 144 -3.40 -19.88 7.27
CA VAL A 144 -3.62 -20.72 6.08
C VAL A 144 -2.33 -21.42 5.65
N LYS A 145 -2.43 -22.47 4.84
CA LYS A 145 -1.26 -23.07 4.20
C LYS A 145 -0.68 -22.10 3.18
N GLN A 146 0.65 -21.91 3.22
CA GLN A 146 1.35 -21.06 2.27
C GLN A 146 1.10 -21.51 0.82
N ASP A 147 0.72 -20.57 -0.04
CA ASP A 147 0.45 -20.78 -1.46
C ASP A 147 0.59 -19.47 -2.26
N THR A 148 1.81 -19.20 -2.74
CA THR A 148 2.12 -17.99 -3.52
C THR A 148 1.34 -17.89 -4.82
N SER A 149 1.01 -19.01 -5.46
CA SER A 149 0.26 -18.99 -6.73
C SER A 149 -1.17 -18.52 -6.51
N ARG A 150 -1.83 -19.03 -5.46
CA ARG A 150 -3.14 -18.53 -5.04
C ARG A 150 -3.04 -17.07 -4.58
N ALA A 151 -2.01 -16.70 -3.83
CA ALA A 151 -1.82 -15.32 -3.40
C ALA A 151 -1.82 -14.33 -4.57
N HIS A 152 -1.08 -14.63 -5.65
CA HIS A 152 -1.08 -13.79 -6.86
C HIS A 152 -2.47 -13.63 -7.47
N ALA A 153 -3.31 -14.66 -7.44
CA ALA A 153 -4.70 -14.57 -7.91
C ALA A 153 -5.55 -13.65 -7.00
N TYR A 154 -5.36 -13.71 -5.68
CA TYR A 154 -6.00 -12.81 -4.72
C TYR A 154 -5.55 -11.35 -4.91
N PHE A 155 -4.25 -11.10 -5.06
CA PHE A 155 -3.73 -9.77 -5.38
C PHE A 155 -4.27 -9.23 -6.71
N ARG A 156 -4.32 -10.09 -7.73
CA ARG A 156 -4.89 -9.68 -9.02
C ARG A 156 -6.36 -9.29 -8.87
N ARG A 157 -7.14 -10.10 -8.15
CA ARG A 157 -8.55 -9.80 -7.87
C ARG A 157 -8.72 -8.48 -7.10
N ALA A 158 -7.90 -8.23 -6.08
CA ALA A 158 -7.91 -6.98 -5.34
C ALA A 158 -7.59 -5.77 -6.25
N ALA A 159 -6.60 -5.91 -7.14
CA ALA A 159 -6.22 -4.86 -8.08
C ALA A 159 -7.34 -4.53 -9.09
N ASP A 160 -8.01 -5.57 -9.61
CA ASP A 160 -9.14 -5.44 -10.52
C ASP A 160 -10.38 -4.83 -9.85
N LEU A 161 -10.52 -4.99 -8.53
CA LEU A 161 -11.53 -4.33 -7.68
C LEU A 161 -11.06 -2.95 -7.17
N GLY A 162 -9.93 -2.46 -7.67
CA GLY A 162 -9.49 -1.09 -7.42
C GLY A 162 -8.58 -0.88 -6.21
N ASN A 163 -8.23 -1.92 -5.43
CA ASN A 163 -7.36 -1.74 -4.27
C ASN A 163 -5.99 -1.17 -4.69
N PRO A 164 -5.59 0.01 -4.19
CA PRO A 164 -4.39 0.69 -4.69
C PRO A 164 -3.10 -0.03 -4.32
N ASP A 165 -3.04 -0.68 -3.15
CA ASP A 165 -1.87 -1.47 -2.73
C ASP A 165 -1.69 -2.69 -3.64
N ALA A 166 -2.78 -3.37 -3.99
CA ALA A 166 -2.79 -4.49 -4.92
C ALA A 166 -2.43 -4.08 -6.35
N GLN A 167 -2.98 -2.96 -6.85
CA GLN A 167 -2.59 -2.39 -8.14
C GLN A 167 -1.08 -2.15 -8.20
N PHE A 168 -0.51 -1.56 -7.15
CA PHE A 168 0.93 -1.38 -7.04
C PHE A 168 1.68 -2.71 -6.94
N TYR A 169 1.22 -3.63 -6.10
CA TYR A 169 1.84 -4.94 -5.90
C TYR A 169 1.92 -5.75 -7.20
N VAL A 170 0.80 -5.89 -7.91
CA VAL A 170 0.73 -6.58 -9.20
C VAL A 170 1.59 -5.88 -10.24
N SER A 171 1.66 -4.54 -10.24
CA SER A 171 2.58 -3.82 -11.12
C SER A 171 4.06 -4.18 -10.88
N LYS A 172 4.45 -4.53 -9.65
CA LYS A 172 5.79 -5.02 -9.34
C LYS A 172 5.99 -6.46 -9.80
N LEU A 173 4.98 -7.32 -9.63
CA LEU A 173 5.04 -8.71 -10.13
C LEU A 173 5.23 -8.77 -11.66
N LEU A 174 4.62 -7.82 -12.38
CA LEU A 174 4.70 -7.72 -13.83
C LEU A 174 5.93 -6.94 -14.32
N GLU A 175 6.73 -6.36 -13.42
CA GLU A 175 7.91 -5.58 -13.78
C GLU A 175 8.96 -6.49 -14.45
N GLY A 176 9.58 -5.99 -15.52
CA GLY A 176 10.54 -6.77 -16.33
C GLY A 176 9.89 -7.61 -17.44
N ILE A 177 8.59 -7.90 -17.38
CA ILE A 177 7.86 -8.55 -18.49
C ILE A 177 7.66 -7.52 -19.61
N ARG A 178 8.37 -7.73 -20.73
CA ARG A 178 8.44 -6.74 -21.82
C ARG A 178 7.07 -6.36 -22.38
N SER A 179 6.17 -7.33 -22.53
CA SER A 179 4.81 -7.12 -23.04
C SER A 179 3.87 -6.47 -22.03
N ALA A 180 4.18 -6.51 -20.72
CA ALA A 180 3.34 -5.94 -19.67
C ALA A 180 3.68 -4.48 -19.33
N LYS A 181 4.66 -3.86 -20.00
CA LYS A 181 5.16 -2.51 -19.67
C LYS A 181 4.05 -1.45 -19.56
N GLN A 182 3.08 -1.47 -20.47
CA GLN A 182 1.98 -0.50 -20.44
C GLN A 182 1.03 -0.79 -19.29
N VAL A 183 0.66 -2.06 -19.08
CA VAL A 183 -0.16 -2.51 -17.95
C VAL A 183 0.46 -2.10 -16.61
N VAL A 184 1.78 -2.30 -16.43
CA VAL A 184 2.52 -1.86 -15.24
C VAL A 184 2.36 -0.35 -15.03
N LEU A 185 2.50 0.45 -16.10
CA LEU A 185 2.38 1.90 -16.02
C LEU A 185 0.95 2.33 -15.68
N ASP A 186 -0.05 1.67 -16.26
CA ASP A 186 -1.47 1.95 -16.04
C ASP A 186 -1.89 1.61 -14.61
N MET A 187 -1.47 0.44 -14.10
CA MET A 187 -1.68 0.05 -12.70
C MET A 187 -1.04 1.04 -11.73
N ARG A 188 0.21 1.46 -12.00
CA ARG A 188 0.91 2.44 -11.16
C ARG A 188 0.20 3.79 -11.17
N ARG A 189 -0.23 4.26 -12.35
CA ARG A 189 -0.99 5.51 -12.51
C ARG A 189 -2.33 5.45 -11.77
N CYS A 190 -3.03 4.32 -11.86
CA CYS A 190 -4.30 4.11 -11.16
C CYS A 190 -4.12 4.20 -9.64
N ALA A 191 -3.19 3.44 -9.06
CA ALA A 191 -2.88 3.47 -7.63
C ALA A 191 -2.40 4.86 -7.17
N MET A 192 -1.56 5.52 -7.97
CA MET A 192 -1.10 6.90 -7.72
C MET A 192 -2.27 7.87 -7.59
N ASN A 193 -3.24 7.80 -8.50
CA ASN A 193 -4.40 8.69 -8.52
C ASN A 193 -5.38 8.42 -7.36
N GLN A 194 -5.25 7.27 -6.70
CA GLN A 194 -5.98 6.92 -5.48
C GLN A 194 -5.23 7.29 -4.19
N GLY A 195 -4.01 7.84 -4.29
CA GLY A 195 -3.24 8.29 -3.14
C GLY A 195 -2.06 7.38 -2.76
N HIS A 196 -1.73 6.35 -3.54
CA HIS A 196 -0.63 5.44 -3.21
C HIS A 196 0.74 6.09 -3.51
N ALA A 197 1.39 6.58 -2.45
CA ALA A 197 2.58 7.42 -2.56
C ALA A 197 3.78 6.72 -3.23
N GLN A 198 4.06 5.45 -2.86
CA GLN A 198 5.15 4.66 -3.45
C GLN A 198 4.90 4.33 -4.94
N SER A 199 3.63 4.15 -5.33
CA SER A 199 3.26 3.91 -6.73
C SER A 199 3.54 5.15 -7.58
N ALA A 200 3.18 6.33 -7.06
CA ALA A 200 3.47 7.61 -7.68
C ALA A 200 4.98 7.84 -7.89
N PHE A 201 5.80 7.51 -6.87
CA PHE A 201 7.26 7.54 -6.99
C PHE A 201 7.77 6.60 -8.08
N ASN A 202 7.35 5.34 -8.08
CA ASN A 202 7.78 4.35 -9.08
C ASN A 202 7.30 4.70 -10.49
N TYR A 203 6.11 5.30 -10.61
CA TYR A 203 5.60 5.88 -11.85
C TYR A 203 6.52 7.00 -12.36
N GLY A 204 6.89 7.94 -11.48
CA GLY A 204 7.83 9.03 -11.79
C GLY A 204 9.21 8.52 -12.22
N ILE A 205 9.78 7.55 -11.50
CA ILE A 205 11.07 6.95 -11.81
C ILE A 205 11.05 6.27 -13.19
N PHE A 206 10.01 5.48 -13.48
CA PHE A 206 9.89 4.79 -14.76
C PHE A 206 9.88 5.78 -15.94
N LEU A 207 9.09 6.85 -15.83
CA LEU A 207 8.99 7.87 -16.87
C LEU A 207 10.26 8.70 -17.02
N LYS A 208 10.91 9.03 -15.90
CA LYS A 208 12.22 9.71 -15.92
C LYS A 208 13.26 8.90 -16.69
N VAL A 209 13.33 7.59 -16.46
CA VAL A 209 14.25 6.68 -17.18
C VAL A 209 13.93 6.64 -18.68
N ARG A 210 12.66 6.84 -19.06
CA ARG A 210 12.22 6.94 -20.46
C ARG A 210 12.33 8.36 -21.05
N HIS A 211 12.87 9.31 -20.28
CA HIS A 211 12.98 10.73 -20.63
C HIS A 211 11.63 11.43 -20.86
N SER A 212 10.53 10.86 -20.36
CA SER A 212 9.20 11.48 -20.30
C SER A 212 9.15 12.37 -19.06
N TYR A 213 9.92 13.47 -19.08
CA TYR A 213 10.13 14.30 -17.90
C TYR A 213 8.87 15.00 -17.37
N PRO A 214 7.97 15.57 -18.20
CA PRO A 214 6.74 16.19 -17.71
C PRO A 214 5.90 15.23 -16.87
N GLU A 215 5.63 14.03 -17.38
CA GLU A 215 4.85 13.02 -16.68
C GLU A 215 5.62 12.43 -15.48
N ALA A 216 6.95 12.39 -15.54
CA ALA A 216 7.76 12.00 -14.40
C ALA A 216 7.58 12.97 -13.22
N ILE A 217 7.62 14.27 -13.51
CA ILE A 217 7.42 15.35 -12.54
C ILE A 217 6.01 15.28 -11.94
N GLU A 218 4.98 14.99 -12.74
CA GLU A 218 3.62 14.72 -12.23
C GLU A 218 3.60 13.55 -11.24
N GLY A 219 4.29 12.45 -11.55
CA GLY A 219 4.45 11.30 -10.67
C GLY A 219 5.12 11.66 -9.35
N PHE A 220 6.22 12.42 -9.39
CA PHE A 220 6.88 12.88 -8.17
C PHE A 220 6.02 13.87 -7.39
N GLN A 221 5.27 14.76 -8.06
CA GLN A 221 4.35 15.69 -7.40
C GLN A 221 3.24 14.94 -6.67
N ALA A 222 2.65 13.94 -7.31
CA ALA A 222 1.67 13.06 -6.69
C ALA A 222 2.26 12.25 -5.54
N GLY A 223 3.50 11.77 -5.66
CA GLY A 223 4.21 11.10 -4.57
C GLY A 223 4.37 12.01 -3.35
N ALA A 224 4.84 13.24 -3.55
CA ALA A 224 4.99 14.23 -2.49
C ALA A 224 3.63 14.61 -1.86
N ARG A 225 2.60 14.84 -2.68
CA ARG A 225 1.21 15.08 -2.23
C ARG A 225 0.74 14.00 -1.26
N ASN A 226 1.07 12.76 -1.59
CA ASN A 226 0.62 11.57 -0.87
C ASN A 226 1.57 11.09 0.24
N GLY A 227 2.62 11.86 0.57
CA GLY A 227 3.47 11.59 1.73
C GLY A 227 4.85 11.00 1.42
N HIS A 228 5.21 10.79 0.16
CA HIS A 228 6.53 10.24 -0.22
C HIS A 228 7.60 11.36 -0.24
N GLY A 229 8.29 11.55 0.89
CA GLY A 229 9.31 12.59 1.06
C GLY A 229 10.43 12.56 0.01
N ILE A 230 10.88 11.35 -0.37
CA ILE A 230 11.89 11.17 -1.42
C ILE A 230 11.40 11.77 -2.76
N SER A 231 10.11 11.70 -3.09
CA SER A 231 9.59 12.32 -4.32
C SER A 231 9.75 13.84 -4.30
N ALA A 232 9.49 14.48 -3.15
CA ALA A 232 9.76 15.89 -2.97
C ALA A 232 11.28 16.19 -3.07
N GLY A 233 12.13 15.30 -2.55
CA GLY A 233 13.59 15.38 -2.73
C GLY A 233 14.03 15.37 -4.20
N PHE A 234 13.45 14.49 -5.02
CA PHE A 234 13.71 14.44 -6.48
C PHE A 234 13.32 15.76 -7.17
N LEU A 235 12.16 16.32 -6.83
CA LEU A 235 11.74 17.62 -7.37
C LEU A 235 12.63 18.76 -6.86
N SER A 236 13.05 18.73 -5.59
CA SER A 236 13.98 19.72 -5.04
C SER A 236 15.29 19.76 -5.83
N GLY A 237 15.90 18.61 -6.09
CA GLY A 237 17.09 18.53 -6.94
C GLY A 237 16.79 18.89 -8.39
N GLY A 238 15.63 18.46 -8.91
CA GLY A 238 15.21 18.74 -10.29
C GLY A 238 15.08 20.21 -10.65
N PHE A 239 14.66 21.04 -9.69
CA PHE A 239 14.63 22.50 -9.86
C PHE A 239 15.95 23.18 -9.48
N ALA A 240 16.94 22.45 -8.96
CA ALA A 240 18.24 23.00 -8.56
C ALA A 240 19.30 22.94 -9.66
N THR A 241 19.08 22.19 -10.74
CA THR A 241 20.07 22.04 -11.82
C THR A 241 19.42 21.81 -13.18
N PRO A 242 19.85 22.55 -14.22
CA PRO A 242 19.54 22.24 -15.60
C PRO A 242 20.62 21.34 -16.26
N ASP A 243 21.68 20.96 -15.56
CA ASP A 243 22.83 20.24 -16.13
C ASP A 243 22.47 18.78 -16.46
N PRO A 244 22.50 18.34 -17.74
CA PRO A 244 22.25 16.95 -18.12
C PRO A 244 23.28 15.95 -17.57
N LYS A 245 24.43 16.42 -17.06
CA LYS A 245 25.42 15.58 -16.38
C LYS A 245 24.95 15.15 -14.99
N ASP A 246 24.08 15.90 -14.33
CA ASP A 246 23.43 15.47 -13.10
C ASP A 246 22.31 14.48 -13.42
N ARG A 247 22.69 13.24 -13.76
CA ARG A 247 21.73 12.21 -14.18
C ARG A 247 20.65 11.91 -13.14
N LEU A 248 20.94 12.11 -11.85
CA LEU A 248 19.97 11.84 -10.79
C LEU A 248 18.85 12.87 -10.81
N TYR A 249 19.19 14.16 -10.94
CA TYR A 249 18.23 15.26 -10.85
C TYR A 249 17.88 15.91 -12.18
N TYR A 250 18.45 15.49 -13.30
CA TYR A 250 18.08 16.05 -14.59
C TYR A 250 16.64 15.68 -15.01
N PHE A 251 15.81 16.71 -15.21
CA PHE A 251 14.41 16.63 -15.64
C PHE A 251 14.09 17.56 -16.83
N ALA A 252 15.10 18.10 -17.51
CA ALA A 252 14.91 19.16 -18.53
C ALA A 252 14.09 20.37 -18.02
N LEU A 253 14.23 20.68 -16.74
CA LEU A 253 13.63 21.84 -16.09
C LEU A 253 14.56 23.06 -16.18
N THR A 254 13.96 24.24 -16.14
CA THR A 254 14.72 25.47 -15.84
C THR A 254 14.99 25.53 -14.34
N GLU A 255 16.17 25.99 -13.96
CA GLU A 255 16.53 26.22 -12.56
C GLU A 255 15.53 27.19 -11.91
N ASP A 256 15.01 26.79 -10.75
CA ASP A 256 14.10 27.59 -9.94
C ASP A 256 14.45 27.37 -8.46
N PRO A 257 15.32 28.24 -7.89
CA PRO A 257 15.81 28.09 -6.52
C PRO A 257 14.69 28.13 -5.48
N GLU A 258 13.62 28.88 -5.72
CA GLU A 258 12.50 28.97 -4.78
C GLU A 258 11.65 27.70 -4.82
N ARG A 259 11.35 27.14 -6.00
CA ARG A 259 10.71 25.80 -6.09
C ARG A 259 11.54 24.74 -5.42
N SER A 260 12.84 24.72 -5.71
CA SER A 260 13.78 23.79 -5.08
C SER A 260 13.73 23.88 -3.55
N ARG A 261 13.73 25.10 -3.01
CA ARG A 261 13.60 25.37 -1.56
C ARG A 261 12.26 24.89 -0.99
N ARG A 262 11.14 25.14 -1.65
CA ARG A 262 9.81 24.69 -1.19
C ARG A 262 9.71 23.16 -1.15
N TYR A 263 10.17 22.47 -2.18
CA TYR A 263 10.24 21.00 -2.19
C TYR A 263 11.17 20.44 -1.11
N LYS A 264 12.30 21.10 -0.85
CA LYS A 264 13.17 20.72 0.27
C LYS A 264 12.43 20.77 1.60
N LYS A 265 11.68 21.84 1.87
CA LYS A 265 10.84 21.95 3.07
C LYS A 265 9.74 20.89 3.13
N ILE A 266 9.12 20.56 2.00
CA ILE A 266 8.14 19.46 1.93
C ILE A 266 8.79 18.12 2.30
N ASN A 267 9.96 17.81 1.74
CA ASN A 267 10.69 16.59 2.08
C ASN A 267 11.03 16.53 3.58
N GLU A 268 11.55 17.62 4.14
CA GLU A 268 11.86 17.72 5.57
C GLU A 268 10.63 17.54 6.46
N PHE A 269 9.49 18.13 6.07
CA PHE A 269 8.20 17.97 6.75
C PHE A 269 7.71 16.52 6.71
N LEU A 270 7.66 15.91 5.52
CA LEU A 270 7.20 14.54 5.34
C LEU A 270 8.05 13.55 6.13
N ARG A 271 9.39 13.71 6.10
CA ARG A 271 10.30 12.87 6.89
C ARG A 271 10.13 13.06 8.40
N ARG A 272 9.81 14.27 8.87
CA ARG A 272 9.61 14.56 10.30
C ARG A 272 8.34 13.90 10.84
N TYR A 273 7.31 13.78 10.01
CA TYR A 273 5.99 13.31 10.42
C TYR A 273 5.57 12.01 9.69
N GLU A 274 6.53 11.24 9.20
CA GLU A 274 6.32 9.99 8.46
C GLU A 274 5.53 8.98 9.30
N ASP A 275 5.93 8.79 10.56
CA ASP A 275 5.26 7.90 11.52
C ASP A 275 3.81 8.29 11.83
N PHE A 276 3.42 9.54 11.52
CA PHE A 276 2.06 10.05 11.70
C PHE A 276 1.26 10.04 10.39
N GLY A 277 1.81 9.51 9.30
CA GLY A 277 1.14 9.46 8.00
C GLY A 277 0.96 10.84 7.37
N ALA A 278 1.92 11.75 7.54
CA ALA A 278 1.84 13.09 6.97
C ALA A 278 1.72 13.09 5.44
N ARG A 279 0.89 14.01 4.95
CA ARG A 279 0.63 14.25 3.52
C ARG A 279 0.63 15.75 3.25
N VAL A 280 0.70 16.14 1.97
CA VAL A 280 0.65 17.54 1.54
C VAL A 280 -0.46 17.72 0.49
N PRO A 281 -1.74 17.62 0.90
CA PRO A 281 -2.87 17.73 -0.05
C PRO A 281 -2.94 19.10 -0.73
N ASP A 282 -2.39 20.13 -0.08
CA ASP A 282 -2.27 21.52 -0.53
C ASP A 282 -1.00 21.78 -1.35
N ILE A 283 -0.29 20.75 -1.83
CA ILE A 283 1.01 20.92 -2.51
C ILE A 283 0.93 21.85 -3.72
N ASP A 284 -0.17 21.88 -4.45
CA ASP A 284 -0.34 22.76 -5.62
C ASP A 284 -0.66 24.22 -5.21
N ASN A 285 -1.09 24.44 -3.96
CA ASN A 285 -1.18 25.78 -3.36
C ASN A 285 0.17 26.23 -2.76
N ILE A 286 1.15 25.32 -2.64
CA ILE A 286 2.49 25.60 -2.12
C ILE A 286 3.49 25.73 -3.27
N VAL A 287 3.48 24.82 -4.23
CA VAL A 287 4.47 24.69 -5.30
C VAL A 287 3.83 24.06 -6.55
N PRO A 288 2.88 24.75 -7.22
CA PRO A 288 2.20 24.21 -8.41
C PRO A 288 3.20 24.02 -9.55
N LEU A 289 3.15 22.92 -10.30
CA LEU A 289 4.13 22.65 -11.36
C LEU A 289 4.21 23.78 -12.43
N PRO A 290 5.37 24.02 -13.07
CA PRO A 290 5.48 24.93 -14.20
C PRO A 290 4.45 24.58 -15.30
N PRO A 291 3.92 25.57 -16.03
CA PRO A 291 4.34 26.97 -16.08
C PRO A 291 3.70 27.90 -15.02
N ALA A 292 2.95 27.36 -14.06
CA ALA A 292 2.30 28.18 -13.04
C ALA A 292 3.31 29.03 -12.26
N LYS A 293 2.92 30.24 -11.85
CA LYS A 293 3.72 31.05 -10.93
C LYS A 293 3.55 30.54 -9.50
N LEU A 294 4.58 30.73 -8.69
CA LEU A 294 4.51 30.38 -7.28
C LEU A 294 3.55 31.34 -6.55
N PRO A 295 2.59 30.81 -5.77
CA PRO A 295 1.73 31.63 -4.92
C PRO A 295 2.49 32.08 -3.66
N ASP A 296 1.90 33.03 -2.93
CA ASP A 296 2.34 33.35 -1.57
C ASP A 296 2.17 32.12 -0.67
N TRP A 297 3.15 31.89 0.20
CA TRP A 297 3.15 30.74 1.10
C TRP A 297 3.74 31.13 2.45
N ASP A 298 2.99 30.88 3.52
CA ASP A 298 3.34 31.21 4.90
C ASP A 298 4.39 30.26 5.51
N GLY A 299 4.85 29.25 4.75
CA GLY A 299 5.85 28.27 5.21
C GLY A 299 5.26 27.12 6.02
N THR A 300 3.94 26.98 6.07
CA THR A 300 3.23 25.95 6.84
C THR A 300 2.47 24.97 5.94
N PHE A 301 1.92 23.91 6.52
CA PHE A 301 1.20 22.85 5.77
C PHE A 301 -0.20 22.67 6.35
N GLU A 302 -1.21 22.54 5.49
CA GLU A 302 -2.58 22.30 5.93
C GLU A 302 -2.72 21.09 6.86
N TRP A 303 -1.97 20.01 6.57
CA TRP A 303 -1.98 18.80 7.40
C TRP A 303 -1.59 19.11 8.86
N LEU A 304 -0.56 19.92 9.05
CA LEU A 304 -0.08 20.29 10.39
C LEU A 304 -1.07 21.21 11.10
N LYS A 305 -1.63 22.20 10.38
CA LYS A 305 -2.68 23.08 10.91
C LYS A 305 -3.89 22.28 11.39
N LYS A 306 -4.38 21.36 10.55
CA LYS A 306 -5.51 20.48 10.86
C LYS A 306 -5.19 19.67 12.11
N ARG A 307 -4.09 18.92 12.11
CA ARG A 307 -3.69 18.10 13.26
C ARG A 307 -3.62 18.88 14.57
N ASP A 308 -2.99 20.05 14.58
CA ASP A 308 -2.77 20.83 15.79
C ASP A 308 -4.06 21.58 16.26
N SER A 309 -5.08 21.68 15.39
CA SER A 309 -6.36 22.34 15.69
C SER A 309 -7.53 21.37 15.92
N THR A 310 -7.44 20.12 15.47
CA THR A 310 -8.51 19.12 15.60
C THR A 310 -8.60 18.68 17.07
N PRO A 311 -9.74 18.91 17.75
CA PRO A 311 -9.94 18.39 19.09
C PRO A 311 -10.00 16.85 19.06
N PRO A 312 -9.68 16.17 20.17
CA PRO A 312 -9.89 14.72 20.27
C PRO A 312 -11.32 14.35 19.89
N PRO A 313 -11.54 13.23 19.17
CA PRO A 313 -12.89 12.74 18.93
C PRO A 313 -13.60 12.48 20.25
N GLU A 314 -14.90 12.73 20.27
CA GLU A 314 -15.72 12.43 21.45
C GLU A 314 -15.65 10.95 21.78
N ARG A 315 -15.51 10.63 23.07
CA ARG A 315 -15.51 9.24 23.53
C ARG A 315 -16.91 8.65 23.25
N PRO A 316 -16.99 7.49 22.56
CA PRO A 316 -18.25 6.78 22.38
C PRO A 316 -18.96 6.54 23.73
N SER A 317 -20.26 6.81 23.80
CA SER A 317 -21.00 6.70 25.05
C SER A 317 -21.11 5.24 25.50
N GLU A 318 -21.03 5.01 26.81
CA GLU A 318 -21.18 3.65 27.37
C GLU A 318 -22.58 3.07 27.10
N GLU A 319 -23.59 3.93 26.91
CA GLU A 319 -24.93 3.51 26.49
C GLU A 319 -24.93 2.96 25.08
N MET A 320 -24.36 3.70 24.12
CA MET A 320 -24.22 3.24 22.73
C MET A 320 -23.42 1.94 22.65
N ILE A 321 -22.33 1.82 23.41
CA ILE A 321 -21.53 0.59 23.46
C ILE A 321 -22.37 -0.58 23.98
N ARG A 322 -23.13 -0.40 25.07
CA ARG A 322 -23.98 -1.47 25.62
C ARG A 322 -25.06 -1.92 24.63
N GLU A 323 -25.73 -0.98 23.97
CA GLU A 323 -26.76 -1.29 22.98
C GLU A 323 -26.19 -2.06 21.79
N LEU A 324 -25.07 -1.58 21.22
CA LEU A 324 -24.37 -2.27 20.13
C LEU A 324 -23.90 -3.66 20.54
N SER A 325 -23.28 -3.78 21.72
CA SER A 325 -22.82 -5.06 22.25
C SER A 325 -23.97 -6.04 22.46
N GLN A 326 -25.12 -5.57 22.94
CA GLN A 326 -26.30 -6.42 23.07
C GLN A 326 -26.83 -6.88 21.71
N GLU A 327 -26.89 -5.98 20.71
CA GLU A 327 -27.32 -6.30 19.35
C GLU A 327 -26.40 -7.33 18.67
N LYS A 328 -25.08 -7.16 18.83
CA LYS A 328 -24.06 -7.98 18.17
C LYS A 328 -23.62 -9.19 18.98
N GLY A 329 -24.11 -9.35 20.22
CA GLY A 329 -23.73 -10.44 21.11
C GLY A 329 -22.28 -10.37 21.56
N LEU A 330 -21.80 -9.19 21.93
CA LEU A 330 -20.41 -8.92 22.32
C LEU A 330 -20.33 -8.55 23.81
N ASP A 331 -19.18 -8.80 24.41
CA ASP A 331 -18.80 -8.21 25.69
C ASP A 331 -18.48 -6.71 25.49
N PRO A 332 -19.18 -5.79 26.17
CA PRO A 332 -18.93 -4.35 26.02
C PRO A 332 -17.54 -3.91 26.47
N GLU A 333 -16.88 -4.63 27.37
CA GLU A 333 -15.55 -4.27 27.90
C GLU A 333 -14.40 -4.70 26.99
N THR A 334 -14.58 -5.77 26.23
CA THR A 334 -13.51 -6.35 25.39
C THR A 334 -13.82 -6.27 23.90
N GLY A 335 -15.08 -6.10 23.52
CA GLY A 335 -15.58 -6.22 22.15
C GLY A 335 -15.56 -7.66 21.61
N LEU A 336 -15.21 -8.65 22.44
CA LEU A 336 -15.16 -10.06 22.02
C LEU A 336 -16.58 -10.65 21.96
N PRO A 337 -16.85 -11.62 21.07
CA PRO A 337 -18.10 -12.36 21.08
C PRO A 337 -18.33 -13.00 22.45
N LEU A 338 -19.53 -12.83 23.00
CA LEU A 338 -19.95 -13.61 24.16
C LEU A 338 -20.00 -15.07 23.71
N SER A 339 -19.26 -15.94 24.41
CA SER A 339 -19.38 -17.36 24.17
C SER A 339 -20.86 -17.72 24.28
N LYS A 340 -21.44 -18.27 23.20
CA LYS A 340 -22.75 -18.89 23.29
C LYS A 340 -22.57 -20.03 24.29
N HIS A 341 -23.02 -19.82 25.52
CA HIS A 341 -23.06 -20.89 26.49
C HIS A 341 -23.93 -22.01 25.91
N GLN A 342 -23.26 -23.13 25.64
CA GLN A 342 -23.76 -24.50 25.44
C GLN A 342 -24.29 -24.86 24.05
#